data_AF-A0A2D5G4C8-F1
#
_entry.id   AF-A0A2D5G4C8-F1
#
_cell.length_a   1.000
_cell.length_b   1.000
_cell.length_c   1.000
_cell.angle_alpha   90.00
_cell.angle_beta   90.00
_cell.angle_gamma   90.00
#
_symmetry.space_group_name_H-M   'P 1'
#
loop_
_entity.id
_entity.type
_entity.pdbx_description
1 polymer ?
#
loop_
_entity_poly.entity_id
_entity_poly.type
_entity_poly.pdbx_seq_one_letter_code
_entity_poly.pdbx_strand_id
1 'polypeptide(L)'
;MWNHVLENMRDHLLALTAIQQHLELEEYEKATAAAENRLGMSALNSHGTSHMARFMPTDMQQIGTQMHKAASRFATIVQEGGLGGNTNKTAESLAGVVQQCVACHSSYRVHP
;
A
#
# COMPACT_ATOMS: atom_id res chain seq x y z
N MET A 1 -12.59 -12.61 -13.35
CA MET A 1 -12.77 -11.19 -12.98
C MET A 1 -12.11 -10.89 -11.63
N TRP A 2 -12.53 -11.55 -10.54
CA TRP A 2 -11.95 -11.36 -9.20
C TRP A 2 -10.52 -11.89 -9.02
N ASN A 3 -10.08 -12.83 -9.85
CA ASN A 3 -8.69 -13.31 -9.85
C ASN A 3 -7.65 -12.18 -9.97
N HIS A 4 -7.88 -11.16 -10.82
CA HIS A 4 -6.97 -10.02 -10.93
C HIS A 4 -6.97 -9.12 -9.69
N VAL A 5 -8.09 -9.05 -8.98
CA VAL A 5 -8.16 -8.33 -7.68
C VAL A 5 -7.34 -9.08 -6.63
N LEU A 6 -7.48 -10.41 -6.56
CA LEU A 6 -6.70 -11.25 -5.63
C LEU A 6 -5.20 -11.26 -5.96
N GLU A 7 -4.85 -11.27 -7.24
CA GLU A 7 -3.46 -11.12 -7.71
C GLU A 7 -2.87 -9.78 -7.26
N ASN A 8 -3.62 -8.69 -7.42
CA ASN A 8 -3.21 -7.39 -6.91
C ASN A 8 -3.00 -7.41 -5.41
N MET A 9 -3.95 -7.92 -4.62
CA MET A 9 -3.78 -8.01 -3.16
C MET A 9 -2.51 -8.77 -2.76
N ARG A 10 -2.13 -9.82 -3.50
CA ARG A 10 -0.87 -10.54 -3.28
C ARG A 10 0.35 -9.70 -3.67
N ASP A 11 0.29 -8.96 -4.77
CA ASP A 11 1.36 -8.03 -5.16
C ASP A 11 1.57 -6.93 -4.10
N HIS A 12 0.49 -6.44 -3.49
CA HIS A 12 0.56 -5.44 -2.43
C HIS A 12 1.33 -5.99 -1.20
N LEU A 13 1.12 -7.26 -0.85
CA LEU A 13 1.88 -7.93 0.22
C LEU A 13 3.37 -8.07 -0.16
N LEU A 14 3.67 -8.40 -1.42
CA LEU A 14 5.05 -8.44 -1.92
C LEU A 14 5.72 -7.06 -1.87
N ALA A 15 4.97 -5.99 -2.15
CA ALA A 15 5.46 -4.62 -2.02
C ALA A 15 5.77 -4.26 -0.57
N LEU A 16 4.91 -4.61 0.39
CA LEU A 16 5.17 -4.41 1.82
C LEU A 16 6.44 -5.14 2.28
N THR A 17 6.67 -6.37 1.82
CA THR A 17 7.90 -7.12 2.12
C THR A 17 9.13 -6.41 1.56
N ALA A 18 9.09 -5.99 0.29
CA ALA A 18 10.22 -5.29 -0.34
C ALA A 18 10.53 -3.95 0.37
N ILE A 19 9.51 -3.19 0.75
CA ILE A 19 9.67 -1.95 1.52
C ILE A 19 10.41 -2.21 2.83
N GLN A 20 9.98 -3.21 3.61
CA GLN A 20 10.62 -3.56 4.88
C GLN A 20 12.08 -3.98 4.67
N GLN A 21 12.36 -4.81 3.67
CA GLN A 21 13.74 -5.19 3.32
C GLN A 21 14.61 -3.98 2.97
N HIS A 22 14.10 -3.04 2.17
CA HIS A 22 14.84 -1.82 1.86
C HIS A 22 15.04 -0.93 3.09
N LEU A 23 14.07 -0.86 4.00
CA LEU A 23 14.24 -0.13 5.26
C LEU A 23 15.32 -0.76 6.15
N GLU A 24 15.36 -2.09 6.26
CA GLU A 24 16.36 -2.83 7.03
C GLU A 24 17.79 -2.60 6.50
N LEU A 25 17.92 -2.42 5.18
CA LEU A 25 19.20 -2.13 4.52
C LEU A 25 19.51 -0.63 4.43
N GLU A 26 18.70 0.23 5.05
CA GLU A 26 18.79 1.70 4.97
C GLU A 26 18.71 2.26 3.52
N GLU A 27 18.11 1.50 2.59
CA GLU A 27 17.90 1.86 1.20
C GLU A 27 16.63 2.72 1.02
N TYR A 28 16.56 3.87 1.70
CA TYR A 28 15.34 4.69 1.82
C TYR A 28 14.75 5.15 0.48
N GLU A 29 15.59 5.43 -0.52
CA GLU A 29 15.13 5.79 -1.86
C GLU A 29 14.39 4.61 -2.52
N LYS A 30 14.92 3.39 -2.38
CA LYS A 30 14.27 2.18 -2.90
C LYS A 30 12.99 1.86 -2.13
N ALA A 31 12.99 2.03 -0.80
CA ALA A 31 11.79 1.87 0.02
C ALA A 31 10.69 2.87 -0.41
N THR A 32 11.06 4.14 -0.62
CA THR A 32 10.17 5.19 -1.11
C THR A 32 9.59 4.84 -2.48
N ALA A 33 10.45 4.44 -3.43
CA ALA A 33 10.03 4.07 -4.77
C ALA A 33 9.13 2.83 -4.78
N ALA A 34 9.45 1.82 -3.97
CA ALA A 34 8.61 0.62 -3.84
C ALA A 34 7.23 0.97 -3.27
N ALA A 35 7.16 1.83 -2.25
CA ALA A 35 5.90 2.30 -1.69
C ALA A 35 5.08 3.08 -2.72
N GLU A 36 5.64 4.10 -3.35
CA GLU A 36 4.86 4.97 -4.25
C GLU A 36 4.44 4.26 -5.54
N ASN A 37 5.36 3.53 -6.17
CA ASN A 37 5.11 2.95 -7.49
C ASN A 37 4.28 1.67 -7.47
N ARG A 38 4.23 0.96 -6.33
CA ARG A 38 3.49 -0.31 -6.22
C ARG A 38 2.24 -0.20 -5.34
N LEU A 39 2.25 0.67 -4.34
CA LEU A 39 1.14 0.85 -3.41
C LEU A 39 0.56 2.27 -3.43
N GLY A 40 1.34 3.29 -3.76
CA GLY A 40 0.94 4.70 -3.67
C GLY A 40 -0.14 5.10 -4.67
N MET A 41 -0.47 6.39 -4.63
CA MET A 41 -1.43 7.01 -5.56
C MET A 41 -0.98 6.91 -7.01
N SER A 42 0.34 6.90 -7.27
CA SER A 42 0.88 6.64 -8.61
C SER A 42 0.51 5.25 -9.15
N ALA A 43 0.29 4.28 -8.25
CA ALA A 43 -0.12 2.92 -8.59
C ALA A 43 -1.65 2.71 -8.68
N LEU A 44 -2.47 3.70 -8.30
CA LEU A 44 -3.93 3.56 -8.20
C LEU A 44 -4.57 3.08 -9.52
N ASN A 45 -4.02 3.52 -10.65
CA ASN A 45 -4.55 3.18 -11.98
C ASN A 45 -3.68 2.17 -12.75
N SER A 46 -2.49 1.82 -12.26
CA SER A 46 -1.55 0.95 -12.99
C SER A 46 -1.96 -0.52 -12.98
N HIS A 47 -2.81 -0.91 -12.02
CA HIS A 47 -3.08 -2.30 -11.67
C HIS A 47 -4.21 -2.97 -12.46
N GLY A 48 -4.75 -2.31 -13.49
CA GLY A 48 -5.77 -2.87 -14.38
C GLY A 48 -7.12 -3.19 -13.71
N THR A 49 -7.28 -2.91 -12.41
CA THR A 49 -8.46 -3.23 -11.61
C THR A 49 -9.39 -2.04 -11.38
N SER A 50 -9.09 -0.87 -11.94
CA SER A 50 -9.97 0.32 -11.85
C SER A 50 -11.38 0.03 -12.38
N HIS A 51 -11.49 -0.79 -13.43
CA HIS A 51 -12.76 -1.26 -13.98
C HIS A 51 -13.56 -2.19 -13.04
N MET A 52 -12.92 -2.71 -11.98
CA MET A 52 -13.53 -3.57 -10.96
C MET A 52 -14.15 -2.76 -9.83
N ALA A 53 -13.69 -1.53 -9.60
CA ALA A 53 -14.17 -0.68 -8.51
C ALA A 53 -15.69 -0.51 -8.52
N ARG A 54 -16.32 -0.40 -9.70
CA ARG A 54 -17.79 -0.30 -9.85
C ARG A 54 -18.59 -1.48 -9.30
N PHE A 55 -17.96 -2.65 -9.12
CA PHE A 55 -18.60 -3.84 -8.56
C PHE A 55 -18.34 -3.98 -7.06
N MET A 56 -17.50 -3.13 -6.47
CA MET A 56 -17.22 -3.11 -5.04
C MET A 56 -18.18 -2.16 -4.32
N PRO A 57 -18.61 -2.48 -3.08
CA PRO A 57 -19.32 -1.53 -2.24
C PRO A 57 -18.51 -0.24 -2.03
N THR A 58 -19.20 0.90 -1.85
CA THR A 58 -18.55 2.22 -1.67
C THR A 58 -17.48 2.21 -0.58
N ASP A 59 -17.78 1.60 0.58
CA ASP A 59 -16.84 1.53 1.70
C ASP A 59 -15.58 0.72 1.35
N MET A 60 -15.71 -0.37 0.58
CA MET A 60 -14.56 -1.15 0.09
C MET A 60 -13.68 -0.32 -0.85
N GLN A 61 -14.29 0.47 -1.75
CA GLN A 61 -13.55 1.39 -2.64
C GLN A 61 -12.80 2.46 -1.84
N GLN A 62 -13.45 3.00 -0.80
CA GLN A 62 -12.85 4.00 0.08
C GLN A 62 -11.67 3.42 0.85
N ILE A 63 -11.78 2.23 1.43
CA ILE A 63 -10.67 1.56 2.13
C ILE A 63 -9.48 1.36 1.18
N GLY A 64 -9.72 0.88 -0.05
CA GLY A 64 -8.67 0.73 -1.06
C GLY A 64 -7.99 2.06 -1.40
N THR A 65 -8.78 3.12 -1.64
CA THR A 65 -8.26 4.46 -1.91
C THR A 65 -7.44 5.01 -0.73
N GLN A 66 -7.89 4.78 0.50
CA GLN A 66 -7.19 5.23 1.70
C GLN A 66 -5.86 4.49 1.92
N MET A 67 -5.78 3.22 1.52
CA MET A 67 -4.53 2.45 1.49
C MET A 67 -3.52 3.08 0.53
N HIS A 68 -3.93 3.42 -0.70
CA HIS A 68 -3.06 4.10 -1.66
C HIS A 68 -2.54 5.45 -1.15
N LYS A 69 -3.44 6.26 -0.56
CA LYS A 69 -3.04 7.54 0.07
C LYS A 69 -2.10 7.35 1.26
N ALA A 70 -2.32 6.30 2.07
CA ALA A 70 -1.45 5.99 3.20
C ALA A 70 -0.04 5.60 2.72
N ALA A 71 0.04 4.81 1.65
CA ALA A 71 1.32 4.42 1.05
C ALA A 71 2.10 5.62 0.49
N SER A 72 1.43 6.56 -0.18
CA SER A 72 2.10 7.80 -0.64
C SER A 72 2.60 8.65 0.53
N ARG A 73 1.81 8.79 1.60
CA ARG A 73 2.27 9.50 2.80
C ARG A 73 3.47 8.81 3.44
N PHE A 74 3.44 7.49 3.53
CA PHE A 74 4.59 6.71 4.01
C PHE A 74 5.82 6.96 3.13
N ALA A 75 5.69 6.95 1.81
CA ALA A 75 6.79 7.23 0.89
C ALA A 75 7.43 8.61 1.15
N THR A 76 6.62 9.65 1.31
CA THR A 76 7.10 10.99 1.68
C THR A 76 7.83 10.98 3.03
N ILE A 77 7.28 10.32 4.06
CA ILE A 77 7.90 10.24 5.39
C ILE A 77 9.27 9.53 5.33
N VAL A 78 9.38 8.45 4.57
CA VAL A 78 10.65 7.72 4.38
C VAL A 78 11.66 8.59 3.64
N GLN A 79 11.24 9.27 2.59
CA GLN A 79 12.10 10.16 1.80
C GLN A 79 12.63 11.34 2.63
N GLU A 80 11.77 11.97 3.43
CA GLU A 80 12.14 13.09 4.30
C GLU A 80 12.92 12.65 5.54
N GLY A 81 12.59 11.48 6.10
CA GLY A 81 13.12 10.98 7.37
C GLY A 81 14.38 10.11 7.25
N GLY A 82 14.66 9.54 6.08
CA GLY A 82 15.80 8.64 5.82
C GLY A 82 17.18 9.29 6.03
N LEU A 83 17.24 10.62 6.05
CA LEU A 83 18.49 11.38 6.26
C LEU A 83 18.71 11.86 7.71
N GLY A 84 17.74 11.68 8.61
CA GLY A 84 17.76 12.38 9.92
C GLY A 84 17.15 11.65 11.12
N GLY A 85 16.69 10.40 10.97
CA GLY A 85 16.20 9.60 12.08
C GLY A 85 14.75 9.92 12.46
N ASN A 86 13.81 9.16 11.89
CA ASN A 86 12.45 9.09 12.40
C ASN A 86 11.83 7.70 12.28
N THR A 87 12.55 6.69 12.78
CA THR A 87 12.15 5.28 12.75
C THR A 87 10.74 5.08 13.31
N ASN A 88 10.37 5.78 14.38
CA ASN A 88 9.03 5.74 14.96
C ASN A 88 7.94 6.25 13.99
N LYS A 89 8.14 7.38 13.31
CA LYS A 89 7.15 7.87 12.31
C LYS A 89 7.10 6.98 11.07
N THR A 90 8.22 6.39 10.66
CA THR A 90 8.25 5.42 9.56
C THR A 90 7.44 4.18 9.93
N ALA A 91 7.63 3.64 11.13
CA ALA A 91 6.86 2.49 11.62
C ALA A 91 5.37 2.82 11.78
N GLU A 92 5.04 3.99 12.36
CA GLU A 92 3.66 4.46 12.53
C GLU A 92 2.94 4.61 11.17
N SER A 93 3.60 5.24 10.19
CA SER A 93 3.02 5.42 8.86
C SER A 93 2.87 4.11 8.10
N LEU A 94 3.81 3.16 8.24
CA LEU A 94 3.67 1.81 7.69
C LEU A 94 2.50 1.06 8.33
N ALA A 95 2.34 1.17 9.65
CA ALA A 95 1.19 0.61 10.36
C ALA A 95 -0.13 1.18 9.83
N GLY A 96 -0.17 2.47 9.48
CA GLY A 96 -1.32 3.09 8.83
C GLY A 96 -1.69 2.50 7.47
N VAL A 97 -0.70 2.02 6.70
CA VAL A 97 -0.94 1.27 5.44
C VAL A 97 -1.56 -0.09 5.75
N VAL A 98 -0.93 -0.87 6.65
CA VAL A 98 -1.38 -2.21 7.03
C VAL A 98 -2.79 -2.20 7.64
N GLN A 99 -3.15 -1.13 8.37
CA GLN A 99 -4.47 -1.00 8.97
C GLN A 99 -5.60 -1.00 7.93
N GLN A 100 -5.35 -0.54 6.70
CA GLN A 100 -6.35 -0.60 5.63
C GLN A 100 -6.53 -2.04 5.10
N CYS A 101 -5.47 -2.84 5.07
CA CYS A 101 -5.57 -4.27 4.78
C CYS A 101 -6.46 -4.97 5.82
N VAL A 102 -6.26 -4.67 7.11
CA VAL A 102 -7.07 -5.21 8.21
C VAL A 102 -8.53 -4.76 8.11
N ALA A 103 -8.79 -3.48 7.83
CA ALA A 103 -10.14 -2.96 7.66
C ALA A 103 -10.89 -3.67 6.51
N CYS A 104 -10.22 -3.89 5.38
CA CYS A 104 -10.81 -4.61 4.25
C CYS A 104 -11.07 -6.08 4.59
N HIS A 105 -10.07 -6.79 5.13
CA HIS A 105 -10.16 -8.23 5.38
C HIS A 105 -11.07 -8.62 6.54
N SER A 106 -11.35 -7.70 7.47
CA SER A 106 -12.33 -7.90 8.55
C SER A 106 -13.77 -7.71 8.07
N SER A 107 -13.99 -6.96 7.00
CA SER A 107 -15.32 -6.59 6.51
C SER A 107 -15.75 -7.34 5.25
N TYR A 108 -14.78 -7.78 4.44
CA TYR A 108 -15.03 -8.34 3.11
C TYR A 108 -14.24 -9.61 2.85
N ARG A 109 -14.83 -10.47 2.02
CA ARG A 109 -14.18 -11.66 1.49
C ARG A 109 -14.33 -11.68 -0.03
N VAL A 110 -13.21 -11.76 -0.72
CA VAL A 110 -13.18 -11.91 -2.19
C VAL A 110 -13.00 -13.38 -2.51
N HIS A 111 -13.93 -13.93 -3.30
CA HIS A 111 -13.88 -15.31 -3.79
C HIS A 111 -13.38 -15.33 -5.25
N PRO A 112 -12.65 -16.39 -5.66
CA PRO A 112 -12.21 -16.57 -7.05
C PRO A 112 -13.35 -16.55 -8.08
#